data_AF-A0A183NRQ3-F1
#
_entry.id   AF-A0A183NRQ3-F1
#
_cell.length_a   1.000
_cell.length_b   1.000
_cell.length_c   1.000
_cell.angle_alpha   90.00
_cell.angle_beta   90.00
_cell.angle_gamma   90.00
#
_symmetry.space_group_name_H-M   'P 1'
#
loop_
_entity.id
_entity.type
_entity.pdbx_description
1 polymer ?
#
loop_
_entity_poly.entity_id
_entity_poly.type
_entity_poly.pdbx_seq_one_letter_code
_entity_poly.pdbx_strand_id
1 'polypeptide(L)'
;MVVGGSRQETLDPGLVILGTCQQSVSANLRQLVRPDGFDLVSPSFTIFKLARKIAHNSLRNYRSIGSNNTDSIIYSVIMPTLNCCGLMNGSDFDDSPNFQRKVLFNEQNFDLKYPIPCCKMDAKFVVLDPTCPGEFNNKNSNIHEGCWVKLRQIIGFYGGMIVICGLVVILFQVST
;
A
#
# COMPACT_ATOMS: atom_id res chain seq x y z
N MET A 1 -56.82 -7.58 -0.40
CA MET A 1 -56.15 -7.32 0.89
C MET A 1 -55.12 -8.41 1.11
N VAL A 2 -53.84 -8.05 1.27
CA VAL A 2 -52.77 -8.69 2.06
C VAL A 2 -51.52 -7.79 1.92
N VAL A 3 -50.84 -7.66 3.05
CA VAL A 3 -49.73 -6.78 3.44
C VAL A 3 -48.39 -7.25 2.86
N GLY A 4 -47.40 -6.33 2.78
CA GLY A 4 -46.00 -6.69 3.09
C GLY A 4 -44.93 -6.02 2.23
N GLY A 5 -44.30 -4.96 2.75
CA GLY A 5 -43.08 -4.39 2.18
C GLY A 5 -41.83 -5.23 2.47
N SER A 6 -40.75 -5.01 1.72
CA SER A 6 -39.38 -5.32 2.15
C SER A 6 -38.34 -4.48 1.41
N ARG A 7 -37.71 -3.66 2.25
CA ARG A 7 -36.46 -2.90 2.16
C ARG A 7 -35.37 -3.64 1.35
N GLN A 8 -34.94 -3.03 0.24
CA GLN A 8 -33.65 -3.34 -0.38
C GLN A 8 -32.55 -2.80 0.54
N GLU A 9 -31.88 -3.69 1.27
CA GLU A 9 -30.67 -3.35 2.00
C GLU A 9 -29.51 -3.19 1.01
N THR A 10 -29.10 -1.95 0.82
CA THR A 10 -27.83 -1.55 0.21
C THR A 10 -26.68 -2.19 0.99
N LEU A 11 -26.13 -3.28 0.45
CA LEU A 11 -24.87 -3.86 0.88
C LEU A 11 -23.74 -2.90 0.52
N ASP A 12 -23.17 -2.28 1.55
CA ASP A 12 -22.05 -1.36 1.47
C ASP A 12 -20.79 -2.08 0.91
N PRO A 13 -20.22 -1.64 -0.22
CA PRO A 13 -19.02 -2.24 -0.83
C PRO A 13 -17.80 -2.27 0.09
N GLY A 14 -17.77 -1.47 1.17
CA GLY A 14 -16.68 -1.44 2.14
C GLY A 14 -16.53 -2.72 2.97
N LEU A 15 -17.61 -3.48 3.17
CA LEU A 15 -17.60 -4.69 4.01
C LEU A 15 -16.90 -5.88 3.33
N VAL A 16 -16.98 -5.96 2.00
CA VAL A 16 -16.41 -7.07 1.21
C VAL A 16 -14.88 -7.00 1.16
N ILE A 17 -14.30 -5.79 1.19
CA ILE A 17 -12.85 -5.59 1.22
C ILE A 17 -12.27 -5.95 2.60
N LEU A 18 -12.97 -5.62 3.68
CA LEU A 18 -12.60 -6.02 5.04
C LEU A 18 -12.59 -7.55 5.24
N GLY A 19 -13.55 -8.27 4.63
CA GLY A 19 -13.63 -9.72 4.72
C GLY A 19 -12.44 -10.45 4.07
N THR A 20 -11.98 -9.97 2.91
CA THR A 20 -10.83 -10.58 2.19
C THR A 20 -9.48 -10.23 2.82
N CYS A 21 -9.35 -9.03 3.40
CA CYS A 21 -8.21 -8.69 4.27
C CYS A 21 -8.19 -9.55 5.54
N GLN A 22 -9.32 -9.79 6.20
CA GLN A 22 -9.37 -10.65 7.38
C GLN A 22 -8.97 -12.10 7.07
N GLN A 23 -9.37 -12.64 5.92
CA GLN A 23 -9.09 -14.04 5.58
C GLN A 23 -7.62 -14.29 5.23
N SER A 24 -6.96 -13.34 4.55
CA SER A 24 -5.51 -13.39 4.24
C SER A 24 -4.61 -13.09 5.45
N VAL A 25 -5.06 -12.21 6.36
CA VAL A 25 -4.38 -11.94 7.63
C VAL A 25 -4.53 -13.12 8.60
N SER A 26 -5.72 -13.72 8.69
CA SER A 26 -6.03 -14.89 9.53
C SER A 26 -5.21 -16.13 9.15
N ALA A 27 -5.09 -16.44 7.85
CA ALA A 27 -4.33 -17.59 7.37
C ALA A 27 -2.82 -17.46 7.66
N ASN A 28 -2.26 -16.25 7.55
CA ASN A 28 -0.85 -15.99 7.84
C ASN A 28 -0.55 -15.92 9.35
N LEU A 29 -1.48 -15.44 10.18
CA LEU A 29 -1.29 -15.40 11.64
C LEU A 29 -1.27 -16.80 12.27
N ARG A 30 -2.09 -17.73 11.77
CA ARG A 30 -2.18 -19.09 12.33
C ARG A 30 -0.91 -19.92 12.13
N GLN A 31 -0.08 -19.63 11.12
CA GLN A 31 1.21 -20.30 10.93
C GLN A 31 2.34 -19.75 11.82
N LEU A 32 2.12 -18.62 12.51
CA LEU A 32 3.18 -17.88 13.22
C LEU A 32 3.16 -18.01 14.74
N VAL A 33 2.12 -18.61 15.32
CA VAL A 33 2.11 -18.96 16.75
C VAL A 33 2.82 -20.31 16.93
N ARG A 34 4.13 -20.33 16.66
CA ARG A 34 5.02 -21.39 17.13
C ARG A 34 5.76 -20.84 18.35
N PRO A 35 5.53 -21.37 19.56
CA PRO A 35 5.96 -20.77 20.80
C PRO A 35 7.41 -21.17 21.11
N ASP A 36 8.39 -20.64 20.38
CA ASP A 36 9.79 -20.86 20.74
C ASP A 36 10.57 -19.54 20.69
N GLY A 37 11.01 -19.11 21.88
CA GLY A 37 12.15 -18.20 22.07
C GLY A 37 11.90 -16.73 21.77
N PHE A 38 11.22 -16.02 22.67
CA PHE A 38 11.20 -14.56 22.69
C PHE A 38 12.59 -14.02 23.11
N ASP A 39 13.47 -13.78 22.15
CA ASP A 39 14.52 -12.77 22.33
C ASP A 39 13.86 -11.39 22.45
N LEU A 40 14.34 -10.59 23.41
CA LEU A 40 13.86 -9.27 23.82
C LEU A 40 13.93 -8.22 22.69
N VAL A 41 13.10 -8.40 21.69
CA VAL A 41 12.88 -7.48 20.58
C VAL A 41 11.50 -6.87 20.80
N SER A 42 11.43 -5.54 20.93
CA SER A 42 10.18 -4.81 21.16
C SER A 42 9.07 -5.29 20.20
N PRO A 43 7.83 -5.55 20.65
CA PRO A 43 6.72 -6.01 19.81
C PRO A 43 6.55 -5.20 18.53
N SER A 44 6.81 -3.89 18.60
CA SER A 44 6.79 -2.96 17.46
C SER A 44 7.77 -3.36 16.34
N PHE A 45 8.97 -3.86 16.68
CA PHE A 45 9.97 -4.26 15.69
C PHE A 45 9.51 -5.47 14.86
N THR A 46 8.89 -6.46 15.49
CA THR A 46 8.34 -7.64 14.80
C THR A 46 7.20 -7.25 13.87
N ILE A 47 6.31 -6.35 14.31
CA ILE A 47 5.21 -5.82 13.50
C ILE A 47 5.75 -5.09 12.26
N PHE A 48 6.70 -4.17 12.42
CA PHE A 48 7.26 -3.45 11.27
C PHE A 48 8.03 -4.36 10.32
N LYS A 49 8.73 -5.39 10.83
CA LYS A 49 9.40 -6.39 9.97
C LYS A 49 8.39 -7.15 9.12
N LEU A 50 7.26 -7.56 9.70
CA LEU A 50 6.19 -8.25 8.99
C LEU A 50 5.52 -7.32 7.96
N ALA A 51 5.17 -6.10 8.36
CA ALA A 51 4.56 -5.11 7.46
C ALA A 51 5.47 -4.81 6.26
N ARG A 52 6.79 -4.75 6.46
CA ARG A 52 7.76 -4.58 5.36
C ARG A 52 7.72 -5.76 4.39
N LYS A 53 7.65 -6.99 4.91
CA LYS A 53 7.59 -8.21 4.09
C LYS A 53 6.30 -8.25 3.26
N ILE A 54 5.18 -7.86 3.86
CA ILE A 54 3.88 -7.75 3.16
C ILE A 54 3.96 -6.69 2.06
N ALA A 55 4.46 -5.49 2.39
CA ALA A 55 4.63 -4.42 1.41
C ALA A 55 5.53 -4.85 0.25
N HIS A 56 6.64 -5.51 0.54
CA HIS A 56 7.54 -6.04 -0.49
C HIS A 56 6.83 -7.05 -1.41
N ASN A 57 6.09 -8.01 -0.86
CA ASN A 57 5.33 -8.98 -1.67
C ASN A 57 4.25 -8.30 -2.51
N SER A 58 3.55 -7.31 -1.94
CA SER A 58 2.56 -6.51 -2.68
C SER A 58 3.21 -5.69 -3.80
N LEU A 59 4.39 -5.08 -3.57
CA LEU A 59 5.11 -4.31 -4.59
C LEU A 59 5.50 -5.18 -5.79
N ARG A 60 5.86 -6.45 -5.57
CA ARG A 60 6.17 -7.42 -6.63
C ARG A 60 4.97 -7.78 -7.52
N ASN A 61 3.75 -7.50 -7.06
CA ASN A 61 2.51 -7.66 -7.83
C ASN A 61 2.07 -6.37 -8.53
N TYR A 62 2.79 -5.26 -8.33
CA TYR A 62 2.57 -4.04 -9.08
C TYR A 62 2.77 -4.31 -10.58
N ARG A 63 1.77 -3.95 -11.39
CA ARG A 63 1.79 -4.16 -12.83
C ARG A 63 1.98 -2.86 -13.60
N SER A 64 1.08 -1.90 -13.42
CA SER A 64 1.10 -0.61 -14.11
C SER A 64 0.09 0.35 -13.48
N ILE A 65 0.21 1.65 -13.77
CA ILE A 65 -0.68 2.69 -13.24
C ILE A 65 -2.16 2.53 -13.67
N GLY A 66 -2.40 1.93 -14.85
CA GLY A 66 -3.74 1.67 -15.37
C GLY A 66 -4.32 0.31 -14.99
N SER A 67 -3.62 -0.49 -14.18
CA SER A 67 -4.10 -1.80 -13.77
C SER A 67 -5.15 -1.69 -12.66
N ASN A 68 -6.23 -2.47 -12.77
CA ASN A 68 -7.28 -2.58 -11.75
C ASN A 68 -6.91 -3.50 -10.57
N ASN A 69 -5.67 -4.01 -10.51
CA ASN A 69 -5.20 -4.76 -9.36
C ASN A 69 -5.02 -3.82 -8.15
N THR A 70 -5.46 -4.27 -6.98
CA THR A 70 -5.32 -3.56 -5.71
C THR A 70 -3.87 -3.14 -5.45
N ASP A 71 -2.88 -4.01 -5.68
CA ASP A 71 -1.46 -3.64 -5.47
C ASP A 71 -1.04 -2.49 -6.40
N SER A 72 -1.46 -2.53 -7.66
CA SER A 72 -1.18 -1.48 -8.64
C SER A 72 -1.81 -0.14 -8.22
N ILE A 73 -3.07 -0.16 -7.81
CA ILE A 73 -3.82 1.03 -7.37
C ILE A 73 -3.13 1.65 -6.14
N ILE A 74 -2.81 0.83 -5.14
CA ILE A 74 -2.16 1.27 -3.90
C ILE A 74 -0.87 2.02 -4.22
N TYR A 75 0.03 1.39 -4.99
CA TYR A 75 1.33 2.00 -5.27
C TYR A 75 1.27 3.17 -6.25
N SER A 76 0.27 3.19 -7.14
CA SER A 76 0.00 4.34 -8.02
C SER A 76 -0.38 5.60 -7.25
N VAL A 77 -0.99 5.44 -6.06
CA VAL A 77 -1.33 6.56 -5.18
C VAL A 77 -0.18 6.86 -4.21
N ILE A 78 0.41 5.83 -3.57
CA ILE A 78 1.41 6.02 -2.51
C ILE A 78 2.69 6.69 -3.02
N MET A 79 3.23 6.26 -4.16
CA MET A 79 4.51 6.76 -4.68
C MET A 79 4.51 8.28 -4.91
N PRO A 80 3.56 8.85 -5.69
CA PRO A 80 3.50 10.29 -5.90
C PRO A 80 3.10 11.04 -4.63
N THR A 81 2.12 10.52 -3.86
CA THR A 81 1.64 11.20 -2.63
C THR A 81 2.75 11.36 -1.59
N LEU A 82 3.62 10.35 -1.45
CA LEU A 82 4.71 10.38 -0.49
C LEU A 82 6.03 10.88 -1.10
N ASN A 83 6.06 11.26 -2.38
CA ASN A 83 7.28 11.62 -3.11
C ASN A 83 8.37 10.55 -2.92
N CYS A 84 8.08 9.31 -3.31
CA CYS A 84 8.97 8.17 -3.20
C CYS A 84 8.76 7.20 -4.38
N CYS A 85 9.67 6.26 -4.56
CA CYS A 85 9.61 5.23 -5.57
C CYS A 85 10.04 3.89 -4.98
N GLY A 86 9.24 2.85 -5.22
CA GLY A 86 9.49 1.52 -4.64
C GLY A 86 9.33 1.50 -3.12
N LEU A 87 9.78 0.41 -2.49
CA LEU A 87 9.75 0.26 -1.04
C LEU A 87 11.00 0.88 -0.41
N MET A 88 12.17 0.53 -0.95
CA MET A 88 13.48 1.02 -0.55
C MET A 88 14.01 2.06 -1.53
N ASN A 89 13.81 1.87 -2.83
CA ASN A 89 14.08 2.82 -3.91
C ASN A 89 13.58 2.23 -5.26
N GLY A 90 13.84 2.90 -6.38
CA GLY A 90 13.41 2.46 -7.70
C GLY A 90 13.95 1.09 -8.15
N SER A 91 15.12 0.67 -7.68
CA SER A 91 15.72 -0.64 -8.05
C SER A 91 14.88 -1.84 -7.59
N ASP A 92 13.91 -1.64 -6.69
CA ASP A 92 12.93 -2.68 -6.34
C ASP A 92 12.13 -3.17 -7.56
N PHE A 93 12.09 -2.39 -8.64
CA PHE A 93 11.45 -2.75 -9.90
C PHE A 93 12.37 -3.44 -10.91
N ASP A 94 13.68 -3.50 -10.68
CA ASP A 94 14.62 -4.12 -11.61
C ASP A 94 14.31 -5.63 -11.76
N ASP A 95 14.02 -6.30 -10.63
CA ASP A 95 13.67 -7.73 -10.57
C ASP A 95 12.16 -7.99 -10.41
N SER A 96 11.30 -7.00 -10.70
CA SER A 96 9.85 -7.15 -10.52
C SER A 96 9.24 -8.00 -11.65
N PRO A 97 8.64 -9.17 -11.35
CA PRO A 97 8.20 -10.12 -12.36
C PRO A 97 6.94 -9.67 -13.12
N ASN A 98 6.09 -8.88 -12.45
CA ASN A 98 4.80 -8.47 -12.98
C ASN A 98 4.80 -7.05 -13.54
N PHE A 99 5.89 -6.31 -13.35
CA PHE A 99 5.95 -4.91 -13.79
C PHE A 99 5.94 -4.83 -15.31
N GLN A 100 4.92 -4.18 -15.86
CA GLN A 100 4.79 -3.94 -17.28
C GLN A 100 5.68 -2.76 -17.69
N ARG A 101 6.80 -3.07 -18.33
CA ARG A 101 7.78 -2.07 -18.79
C ARG A 101 7.33 -1.33 -20.05
N LYS A 102 6.74 -2.06 -21.01
CA LYS A 102 6.31 -1.48 -22.28
C LYS A 102 4.93 -0.86 -22.15
N VAL A 103 4.85 0.46 -22.33
CA VAL A 103 3.58 1.21 -22.25
C VAL A 103 3.47 2.23 -23.38
N LEU A 104 2.23 2.52 -23.76
CA LEU A 104 1.88 3.69 -24.55
C LEU A 104 1.55 4.83 -23.56
N PHE A 105 2.36 5.88 -23.55
CA PHE A 105 2.16 7.04 -22.70
C PHE A 105 2.25 8.29 -23.56
N ASN A 106 1.24 9.17 -23.49
CA ASN A 106 1.11 10.32 -24.39
C ASN A 106 1.33 9.96 -25.88
N GLU A 107 0.69 8.88 -26.33
CA GLU A 107 0.77 8.37 -27.72
C GLU A 107 2.18 7.91 -28.17
N GLN A 108 3.15 7.85 -27.24
CA GLN A 108 4.50 7.39 -27.48
C GLN A 108 4.77 6.07 -26.77
N ASN A 109 5.49 5.16 -27.44
CA ASN A 109 5.91 3.89 -26.86
C ASN A 109 7.17 4.08 -26.01
N PHE A 110 7.09 3.69 -24.75
CA PHE A 110 8.22 3.70 -23.82
C PHE A 110 8.54 2.29 -23.33
N ASP A 111 9.83 2.02 -23.13
CA ASP A 111 10.32 0.87 -22.36
C ASP A 111 10.78 1.37 -20.99
N LEU A 112 9.90 1.24 -19.99
CA LEU A 112 10.08 1.82 -18.68
C LEU A 112 11.11 1.06 -17.85
N LYS A 113 12.12 1.79 -17.37
CA LYS A 113 13.01 1.31 -16.32
C LYS A 113 12.28 1.23 -14.97
N TYR A 114 11.55 2.29 -14.62
CA TYR A 114 10.77 2.42 -13.39
C TYR A 114 9.32 2.84 -13.70
N PRO A 115 8.36 2.59 -12.78
CA PRO A 115 6.97 3.01 -12.99
C PRO A 115 6.80 4.52 -13.18
N ILE A 116 5.82 4.94 -13.98
CA ILE A 116 5.44 6.36 -14.15
C ILE A 116 5.17 7.06 -12.79
N PRO A 117 4.50 6.44 -11.80
CA PRO A 117 4.35 7.01 -10.46
C PRO A 117 5.65 7.41 -9.73
N CYS A 118 6.83 6.95 -10.19
CA CYS A 118 8.12 7.38 -9.67
C CYS A 118 8.57 8.75 -10.20
N CYS A 119 7.97 9.26 -11.28
CA CYS A 119 8.15 10.63 -11.72
C CYS A 119 7.60 11.60 -10.68
N LYS A 120 8.16 12.81 -10.61
CA LYS A 120 7.57 13.87 -9.77
C LYS A 120 6.27 14.35 -10.39
N MET A 121 5.24 14.42 -9.56
CA MET A 121 3.89 14.79 -9.97
C MET A 121 3.36 15.94 -9.10
N ASP A 122 2.41 16.69 -9.63
CA ASP A 122 1.61 17.62 -8.85
C ASP A 122 0.49 16.91 -8.05
N ALA A 123 -0.30 17.69 -7.30
CA ALA A 123 -1.43 17.17 -6.53
C ALA A 123 -2.56 16.59 -7.39
N LYS A 124 -2.52 16.76 -8.72
CA LYS A 124 -3.49 16.21 -9.68
C LYS A 124 -2.92 14.98 -10.40
N PHE A 125 -1.81 14.41 -9.92
CA PHE A 125 -1.13 13.26 -10.50
C PHE A 125 -0.62 13.51 -11.93
N VAL A 126 -0.32 14.78 -12.26
CA VAL A 126 0.28 15.16 -13.55
C VAL A 126 1.79 15.19 -13.41
N VAL A 127 2.50 14.51 -14.32
CA VAL A 127 3.97 14.52 -14.37
C VAL A 127 4.46 15.95 -14.62
N LEU A 128 5.36 16.43 -13.76
CA LEU A 128 5.86 17.80 -13.79
C LEU A 128 6.91 18.05 -14.88
N ASP A 129 7.74 17.04 -15.16
CA ASP A 129 8.86 17.14 -16.09
C ASP A 129 8.62 16.22 -17.31
N PRO A 130 8.56 16.78 -18.54
CA PRO A 130 8.22 16.01 -19.73
C PRO A 130 9.28 14.98 -20.14
N THR A 131 10.50 15.05 -19.58
CA THR A 131 11.55 14.04 -19.84
C THR A 131 11.25 12.72 -19.14
N CYS A 132 10.44 12.73 -18.09
CA CYS A 132 9.96 11.53 -17.40
C CYS A 132 8.64 11.09 -18.06
N PRO A 133 8.47 9.79 -18.44
CA PRO A 133 9.21 8.62 -17.97
C PRO A 133 10.31 8.11 -18.92
N GLY A 134 10.69 8.89 -19.94
CA GLY A 134 11.73 8.49 -20.88
C GLY A 134 13.12 8.38 -20.23
N GLU A 135 13.41 9.29 -19.30
CA GLU A 135 14.62 9.27 -18.47
C GLU A 135 14.25 9.52 -17.00
N PHE A 136 14.93 8.83 -16.08
CA PHE A 136 14.76 9.00 -14.64
C PHE A 136 16.05 9.53 -14.01
N ASN A 137 15.96 10.67 -13.31
CA ASN A 137 17.06 11.29 -12.57
C ASN A 137 16.57 12.00 -11.29
N ASN A 138 17.51 12.50 -10.48
CA ASN A 138 17.22 13.18 -9.21
C ASN A 138 16.33 14.43 -9.35
N LYS A 139 16.30 15.06 -10.52
CA LYS A 139 15.54 16.28 -10.75
C LYS A 139 14.08 15.97 -11.07
N ASN A 140 13.84 15.00 -11.95
CA ASN A 140 12.51 14.71 -12.49
C ASN A 140 11.77 13.56 -11.78
N SER A 141 12.44 12.81 -10.90
CA SER A 141 11.89 11.59 -10.30
C SER A 141 12.31 11.41 -8.84
N ASN A 142 11.64 10.49 -8.14
CA ASN A 142 11.89 10.13 -6.75
C ASN A 142 12.56 8.74 -6.62
N ILE A 143 13.28 8.29 -7.65
CA ILE A 143 13.82 6.92 -7.74
C ILE A 143 14.84 6.56 -6.65
N HIS A 144 15.41 7.54 -5.94
CA HIS A 144 16.35 7.30 -4.84
C HIS A 144 15.70 7.36 -3.46
N GLU A 145 14.41 7.68 -3.39
CA GLU A 145 13.66 7.85 -2.14
C GLU A 145 12.68 6.68 -1.95
N GLY A 146 12.92 5.83 -0.95
CA GLY A 146 12.04 4.70 -0.65
C GLY A 146 10.78 5.07 0.11
N CYS A 147 9.64 4.45 -0.21
CA CYS A 147 8.38 4.72 0.48
C CYS A 147 8.35 4.18 1.93
N TRP A 148 9.16 3.18 2.26
CA TRP A 148 9.08 2.48 3.55
C TRP A 148 9.34 3.36 4.76
N VAL A 149 10.30 4.29 4.68
CA VAL A 149 10.63 5.19 5.79
C VAL A 149 9.43 6.09 6.12
N LYS A 150 8.79 6.63 5.08
CA LYS A 150 7.61 7.52 5.20
C LYS A 150 6.38 6.74 5.67
N LEU A 151 6.13 5.56 5.09
CA LEU A 151 5.05 4.67 5.50
C LEU A 151 5.19 4.22 6.96
N ARG A 152 6.40 3.89 7.41
CA ARG A 152 6.64 3.48 8.80
C ARG A 152 6.23 4.56 9.80
N GLN A 153 6.52 5.83 9.48
CA GLN A 153 6.12 6.97 10.32
C GLN A 153 4.59 7.09 10.39
N ILE A 154 3.92 6.99 9.25
CA ILE A 154 2.45 7.03 9.15
C ILE A 154 1.83 5.88 9.94
N ILE A 155 2.28 4.64 9.71
CA ILE A 155 1.78 3.44 10.40
C ILE A 155 1.98 3.56 11.91
N GLY A 156 3.13 4.06 12.36
CA GLY A 156 3.40 4.28 13.77
C GLY A 156 2.44 5.30 14.40
N PHE A 157 2.21 6.42 13.72
CA PHE A 157 1.31 7.48 14.20
C PHE A 157 -0.14 7.00 14.30
N TYR A 158 -0.71 6.50 13.20
CA TYR A 158 -2.10 6.06 13.18
C TYR A 158 -2.32 4.79 14.00
N GLY A 159 -1.36 3.86 14.03
CA GLY A 159 -1.41 2.67 14.86
C GLY A 159 -1.50 3.02 16.35
N GLY A 160 -0.71 4.00 16.81
CA GLY A 160 -0.78 4.51 18.18
C GLY A 160 -2.16 5.10 18.51
N MET A 161 -2.70 5.93 17.61
CA MET A 161 -4.02 6.54 17.78
C MET A 161 -5.14 5.48 17.87
N ILE A 162 -5.11 4.44 17.03
CA ILE A 162 -6.11 3.37 17.05
C ILE A 162 -6.08 2.62 18.38
N VAL A 163 -4.88 2.30 18.90
CA VAL A 163 -4.74 1.63 20.20
C VAL A 163 -5.32 2.50 21.32
N ILE A 164 -5.01 3.79 21.33
CA ILE A 164 -5.53 4.73 22.35
C ILE A 164 -7.05 4.81 22.26
N CYS A 165 -7.63 5.01 21.07
CA CYS A 165 -9.08 5.05 20.89
C CYS A 165 -9.75 3.74 21.33
N GLY A 166 -9.15 2.59 21.00
CA GLY A 166 -9.65 1.28 21.44
C GLY A 166 -9.65 1.13 22.96
N LEU A 167 -8.57 1.56 23.63
CA LEU A 167 -8.49 1.55 25.10
C LEU A 167 -9.54 2.47 25.73
N VAL A 168 -9.77 3.65 25.17
CA VAL A 168 -10.81 4.58 25.65
C VAL A 168 -12.20 3.94 25.56
N VAL A 169 -12.53 3.30 24.45
CA VAL A 169 -13.82 2.60 24.27
C VAL A 169 -13.97 1.47 25.29
N ILE A 170 -12.92 0.68 25.52
CA ILE A 170 -12.93 -0.41 26.53
C ILE A 170 -13.16 0.16 27.94
N LEU A 171 -12.47 1.26 28.29
CA LEU A 171 -12.63 1.90 29.59
C LEU A 171 -14.07 2.40 29.81
N PHE A 172 -14.70 2.98 28.79
CA PHE A 172 -16.12 3.37 28.87
C PHE A 172 -17.04 2.17 29.04
N GLN A 173 -16.83 1.06 28.32
CA GLN A 173 -17.68 -0.13 28.45
C GLN A 173 -17.52 -0.84 29.79
N VAL A 174 -16.34 -0.80 30.42
CA VAL A 174 -16.11 -1.39 31.75
C VAL A 174 -16.66 -0.50 32.87
N SER A 175 -16.78 0.80 32.63
CA SER A 175 -17.33 1.76 33.59
C SER A 175 -18.86 1.86 33.60
N THR A 176 -19.56 1.13 32.71
CA THR A 176 -21.03 1.11 32.60
C THR A 176 -21.57 -0.23 33.06
#